data_AF-A0A4U6J521-F1
#
_entry.id   AF-A0A4U6J521-F1
#
_cell.length_a   1.000
_cell.length_b   1.000
_cell.length_c   1.000
_cell.angle_alpha   90.00
_cell.angle_beta   90.00
_cell.angle_gamma   90.00
#
_symmetry.space_group_name_H-M   'P 1'
#
loop_
_entity.id
_entity.type
_entity.pdbx_description
1 polymer ?
#
loop_
_entity_poly.entity_id
_entity_poly.type
_entity_poly.pdbx_seq_one_letter_code
_entity_poly.pdbx_strand_id
1 'polypeptide(L)' 'MKNSDIRKAVLTALRRNISDAVTWFDGRPGFLDEQDLPAVAVYLSDA' A
#
# COMPACT_ATOMS: atom_id res chain seq x y z
N MET A 1 -2.84 4.58 -16.17
CA MET A 1 -2.96 6.02 -15.80
C MET A 1 -1.79 6.30 -14.88
N LYS A 2 -0.99 7.33 -15.18
CA LYS A 2 0.29 7.65 -14.51
C LYS A 2 0.30 7.41 -12.99
N ASN A 3 -0.73 7.89 -12.29
CA ASN A 3 -0.83 7.78 -10.84
C ASN A 3 -0.98 6.32 -10.33
N SER A 4 -1.73 5.48 -11.04
CA SER A 4 -1.85 4.06 -10.69
C SER A 4 -0.54 3.33 -10.96
N ASP A 5 0.19 3.71 -12.02
CA ASP A 5 1.44 3.07 -12.40
C ASP A 5 2.55 3.35 -11.37
N ILE A 6 2.58 4.58 -10.80
CA ILE A 6 3.46 4.93 -9.68
C ILE A 6 3.19 4.04 -8.47
N ARG A 7 1.94 3.95 -8.01
CA ARG A 7 1.60 3.18 -6.80
C ARG A 7 1.88 1.69 -6.99
N LYS A 8 1.58 1.14 -8.17
CA LYS A 8 1.91 -0.26 -8.51
C LYS A 8 3.41 -0.54 -8.48
N ALA A 9 4.23 0.37 -9.01
CA ALA A 9 5.68 0.21 -8.98
C ALA A 9 6.20 0.18 -7.53
N VAL A 10 5.73 1.09 -6.68
CA VAL A 10 6.08 1.14 -5.25
C VAL A 10 5.61 -0.11 -4.52
N LEU A 11 4.33 -0.50 -4.66
CA LEU A 11 3.79 -1.72 -4.04
C LEU A 11 4.56 -2.98 -4.46
N THR A 12 4.95 -3.07 -5.74
CA THR A 12 5.76 -4.20 -6.23
C THR A 12 7.13 -4.24 -5.57
N ALA A 13 7.80 -3.10 -5.43
CA ALA A 13 9.09 -3.02 -4.76
C ALA A 13 8.98 -3.38 -3.27
N LEU A 14 7.97 -2.85 -2.56
CA LEU A 14 7.75 -3.14 -1.15
C LEU A 14 7.45 -4.63 -0.91
N ARG A 15 6.55 -5.24 -1.70
CA ARG A 15 6.22 -6.67 -1.59
C ARG A 15 7.40 -7.61 -1.84
N ARG A 16 8.42 -7.16 -2.59
CA ARG A 16 9.65 -7.94 -2.82
C ARG A 16 10.62 -7.88 -1.64
N ASN A 17 10.53 -6.85 -0.80
CA ASN A 17 11.50 -6.57 0.27
C ASN A 17 10.92 -6.75 1.68
N ILE A 18 9.60 -6.77 1.84
CA ILE A 18 8.92 -7.06 3.10
C ILE A 18 8.47 -8.52 3.06
N SER A 19 9.12 -9.35 3.87
CA SER A 19 8.82 -10.78 4.01
C SER A 19 7.75 -11.07 5.07
N ASP A 20 7.46 -10.11 5.93
CA ASP A 20 6.46 -10.24 7.00
C ASP A 20 5.05 -10.29 6.42
N ALA A 21 4.16 -10.99 7.14
CA ALA A 21 2.74 -11.00 6.82
C ALA A 21 2.15 -9.61 7.14
N VAL A 22 1.89 -8.82 6.09
CA VAL A 22 1.27 -7.50 6.17
C VAL A 22 0.07 -7.40 5.23
N THR A 23 -0.94 -6.63 5.62
CA THR A 23 -2.08 -6.29 4.77
C THR A 23 -1.72 -5.12 3.84
N TRP A 24 -2.02 -5.23 2.56
CA TRP A 24 -1.61 -4.26 1.54
C TRP A 24 -2.78 -3.44 1.01
N PHE A 25 -2.65 -2.12 0.97
CA PHE A 25 -3.65 -1.21 0.42
C PHE A 25 -3.07 -0.36 -0.73
N ASP A 26 -3.77 -0.33 -1.87
CA ASP A 26 -3.50 0.58 -3.00
C ASP A 26 -4.42 1.80 -2.91
N GLY A 27 -4.09 2.69 -1.98
CA GLY A 27 -4.91 3.82 -1.54
C GLY A 27 -4.83 3.98 -0.02
N ARG A 28 -5.19 5.17 0.48
CA ARG A 28 -5.31 5.39 1.92
C ARG A 28 -6.66 4.81 2.36
N PRO A 29 -6.70 3.78 3.23
CA PRO A 29 -7.96 3.25 3.71
C PRO A 29 -8.67 4.30 4.57
N GLY A 30 -10.00 4.41 4.43
CA GLY A 30 -10.82 5.33 5.24
C GLY A 30 -11.04 4.82 6.68
N PHE A 31 -10.88 3.51 6.86
CA PHE A 31 -11.00 2.80 8.14
C PHE A 31 -10.02 1.61 8.12
N LEU A 32 -9.51 1.22 9.29
CA LEU A 32 -8.56 0.13 9.44
C LEU A 32 -9.02 -0.77 10.60
N ASP A 33 -9.17 -2.06 10.34
CA ASP A 33 -9.53 -3.05 11.36
C ASP A 33 -8.28 -3.55 12.10
N GLU A 34 -8.43 -3.98 13.36
CA GLU A 34 -7.32 -4.57 14.12
C GLU A 34 -6.71 -5.80 13.42
N GLN A 35 -7.54 -6.55 12.69
CA GLN A 35 -7.12 -7.74 11.92
C GLN A 35 -6.29 -7.39 10.68
N ASP A 36 -6.35 -6.14 10.20
CA ASP A 36 -5.53 -5.69 9.07
C ASP A 36 -4.07 -5.45 9.51
N LEU A 37 -3.80 -5.39 10.81
CA LEU A 37 -2.47 -5.07 11.33
C LEU A 37 -1.56 -6.30 11.37
N PRO A 38 -0.28 -6.14 10.98
CA PRO A 38 0.36 -4.92 10.47
C PRO A 38 -0.04 -4.59 9.01
N ALA A 39 -0.28 -3.30 8.72
CA ALA A 39 -0.77 -2.83 7.42
C ALA A 39 0.20 -1.86 6.72
N VAL A 40 0.27 -1.94 5.39
CA VAL A 40 1.02 -1.02 4.52
C VAL A 40 0.10 -0.48 3.43
N ALA A 41 -0.05 0.84 3.38
CA ALA A 41 -0.86 1.54 2.38
C ALA A 41 0.03 2.43 1.50
N VAL A 42 -0.14 2.36 0.18
CA VAL A 42 0.53 3.24 -0.78
C VAL A 42 -0.52 4.09 -1.46
N TYR A 43 -0.42 5.40 -1.31
CA TYR A 43 -1.35 6.35 -1.93
C TYR A 43 -0.62 7.60 -2.39
N LEU A 44 -1.29 8.34 -3.27
CA LEU A 44 -0.88 9.69 -3.64
C LEU A 44 -1.93 10.61 -3.03
N SER A 45 -1.51 11.53 -2.17
CA SER A 45 -2.28 12.75 -1.93
C SER A 45 -1.89 13.78 -2.98
N ASP A 46 -2.66 14.84 -3.12
CA ASP A 46 -2.24 15.97 -3.95
C ASP A 46 -0.86 16.49 -3.48
N ALA A 47 -0.09 16.94 -4.48
CA ALA A 47 1.01 17.89 -4.32
C ALA A 47 0.43 19.31 -4.22
#